data_AF-A0A8J8AFD6-F1
#
_entry.id   AF-A0A8J8AFD6-F1
#
_cell.length_a   1.000
_cell.length_b   1.000
_cell.length_c   1.000
_cell.angle_alpha   90.00
_cell.angle_beta   90.00
_cell.angle_gamma   90.00
#
_symmetry.space_group_name_H-M   'P 1'
#
loop_
_entity.id
_entity.type
_entity.pdbx_description
1 polymer ?
#
loop_
_entity_poly.entity_id
_entity_poly.type
_entity_poly.pdbx_seq_one_letter_code
_entity_poly.pdbx_strand_id
1 'polypeptide(L)'
;MLDIETVPQYERYDLMNDTWQNLWCDKISKTVPENFDEAETYHKKAGILAEFGKIVCISTAVFAEDEEHNLTLRIKSFSGNDEADV
;
A
#
# COMPACT_ATOMS: atom_id res chain seq x y z
N MET A 1 -14.96 1.41 -9.51
CA MET A 1 -14.36 0.87 -8.27
C MET A 1 -12.86 0.86 -8.43
N LEU A 2 -12.13 1.22 -7.38
CA LEU A 2 -10.67 1.19 -7.31
C LEU A 2 -10.31 0.42 -6.03
N ASP A 3 -9.41 -0.52 -6.15
CA ASP A 3 -8.94 -1.37 -5.06
C ASP A 3 -7.42 -1.51 -5.16
N ILE A 4 -6.73 -1.39 -4.03
CA ILE A 4 -5.25 -1.31 -3.96
C ILE A 4 -4.76 -2.18 -2.82
N GLU A 5 -3.86 -3.10 -3.14
CA GLU A 5 -3.19 -3.97 -2.18
C GLU A 5 -1.73 -3.56 -2.04
N THR A 6 -1.24 -3.57 -0.79
CA THR A 6 0.05 -3.01 -0.42
C THR A 6 0.78 -3.91 0.58
N VAL A 7 2.11 -3.83 0.56
CA VAL A 7 3.02 -4.48 1.51
C VAL A 7 4.01 -3.45 2.06
N PRO A 8 4.69 -3.67 3.18
CA PRO A 8 5.75 -2.77 3.63
C PRO A 8 6.85 -2.57 2.56
N GLN A 9 7.34 -1.34 2.40
CA GLN A 9 8.44 -1.05 1.48
C GLN A 9 9.76 -1.70 1.90
N TYR A 10 9.98 -1.87 3.20
CA TYR A 10 11.09 -2.63 3.78
C TYR A 10 10.51 -3.82 4.54
N GLU A 11 11.17 -4.98 4.51
CA GLU A 11 10.69 -6.17 5.22
C GLU A 11 10.63 -5.96 6.73
N ARG A 12 11.58 -5.20 7.27
CA ARG A 12 11.73 -4.95 8.71
C ARG A 12 12.16 -3.51 8.98
N TYR A 13 11.82 -3.03 10.16
CA TYR A 13 12.16 -1.68 10.61
C TYR A 13 13.66 -1.40 10.59
N ASP A 14 14.48 -2.36 11.00
CA ASP A 14 15.95 -2.22 11.08
C ASP A 14 16.66 -2.29 9.72
N LEU A 15 15.94 -2.64 8.65
CA LEU A 15 16.44 -2.56 7.27
C LEU A 15 16.20 -1.18 6.65
N MET A 16 15.39 -0.33 7.27
CA MET A 16 15.21 1.06 6.85
C MET A 16 16.45 1.89 7.17
N ASN A 17 16.74 2.87 6.31
CA ASN A 17 17.74 3.89 6.64
C ASN A 17 17.24 4.86 7.73
N ASP A 18 18.16 5.61 8.34
CA ASP A 18 17.86 6.53 9.43
C ASP A 18 16.75 7.54 9.10
N THR A 19 16.69 8.02 7.86
CA THR A 19 15.65 8.95 7.43
C THR A 19 14.27 8.30 7.50
N TRP A 20 14.12 7.09 6.96
CA TRP A 20 12.87 6.33 6.98
C TRP A 20 12.45 5.91 8.39
N GLN A 21 13.40 5.52 9.24
CA GLN A 21 13.15 5.22 10.65
C GLN A 21 12.60 6.45 11.41
N ASN A 22 13.20 7.63 11.20
CA ASN A 22 12.72 8.87 11.82
C ASN A 22 11.32 9.26 11.32
N LEU A 23 11.06 9.14 10.02
CA LEU A 23 9.73 9.40 9.44
C LEU A 23 8.68 8.45 10.00
N TRP A 24 9.03 7.17 10.18
CA TRP A 24 8.15 6.19 10.82
C TRP A 24 7.78 6.62 12.24
N CYS A 25 8.77 6.96 13.05
CA CYS A 25 8.56 7.39 14.43
C CYS A 25 7.67 8.64 14.52
N ASP A 26 7.93 9.65 13.68
CA ASP A 26 7.11 10.86 13.60
C ASP A 26 5.66 10.56 13.18
N LYS A 27 5.47 9.66 12.21
CA LYS A 27 4.12 9.23 11.78
C LYS A 27 3.38 8.50 12.90
N ILE A 28 4.03 7.53 13.55
CA ILE A 28 3.39 6.66 14.53
C ILE A 28 3.09 7.38 15.84
N SER A 29 3.98 8.27 16.30
CA SER A 29 3.77 9.07 17.52
C SER A 29 2.48 9.90 17.49
N LYS A 30 1.96 10.23 16.30
CA LYS A 30 0.69 10.95 16.11
C LYS A 30 -0.54 10.07 16.24
N THR A 31 -0.39 8.75 16.22
CA THR A 31 -1.52 7.79 16.11
C THR A 31 -1.50 6.68 17.15
N VAL A 32 -0.40 6.51 17.88
CA VAL A 32 -0.20 5.46 18.89
C VAL A 32 0.23 6.13 20.21
N PRO A 33 -0.17 5.59 21.38
CA PRO A 33 0.24 6.12 22.68
C PRO A 33 1.77 6.23 22.85
N GLU A 34 2.20 7.02 23.83
CA GLU A 34 3.60 7.12 24.22
C GLU A 34 4.16 5.73 24.61
N ASN A 35 5.41 5.44 24.21
CA ASN A 35 6.15 4.18 24.39
C ASN A 35 5.68 3.00 23.51
N PHE A 36 5.49 3.22 22.22
CA PHE A 36 5.30 2.13 21.27
C PHE A 36 6.64 1.48 20.88
N ASP A 37 6.60 0.17 20.60
CA ASP A 37 7.73 -0.53 19.98
C ASP A 37 7.72 -0.26 18.47
N GLU A 38 8.79 0.34 17.96
CA GLU A 38 8.88 0.80 16.57
C GLU A 38 8.79 -0.37 15.59
N ALA A 39 9.47 -1.47 15.88
CA ALA A 39 9.57 -2.64 15.01
C ALA A 39 8.25 -3.43 14.98
N GLU A 40 7.64 -3.65 16.13
CA GLU A 40 6.34 -4.31 16.25
C GLU A 40 5.24 -3.47 15.56
N THR A 41 5.27 -2.15 15.78
CA THR A 41 4.29 -1.27 15.14
C THR A 41 4.49 -1.24 13.64
N TYR A 42 5.75 -1.25 13.16
CA TYR A 42 6.09 -1.32 11.75
C TYR A 42 5.55 -2.59 11.10
N HIS A 43 5.85 -3.75 11.69
CA HIS A 43 5.34 -5.03 11.20
C HIS A 43 3.81 -5.05 11.07
N LYS A 44 3.09 -4.41 11.99
CA LYS A 44 1.61 -4.39 11.99
C LYS A 44 1.00 -3.37 11.04
N LYS A 45 1.67 -2.25 10.76
CA LYS A 45 1.05 -1.08 10.14
C LYS A 45 1.71 -0.57 8.87
N ALA A 46 2.96 -0.95 8.58
CA ALA A 46 3.71 -0.35 7.48
C ALA A 46 3.02 -0.55 6.12
N GLY A 47 2.42 -1.73 5.90
CA GLY A 47 1.71 -2.01 4.66
C GLY A 47 0.50 -1.11 4.40
N ILE A 48 -0.19 -0.63 5.45
CA ILE A 48 -1.44 0.14 5.29
C ILE A 48 -1.23 1.66 5.28
N LEU A 49 -0.02 2.14 5.57
CA LEU A 49 0.32 3.56 5.52
C LEU A 49 0.96 3.86 4.17
N ALA A 50 0.31 4.70 3.37
CA ALA A 50 0.68 4.96 1.98
C ALA A 50 2.15 5.39 1.81
N GLU A 51 2.73 6.08 2.80
CA GLU A 51 4.13 6.52 2.75
C GLU A 51 5.12 5.37 2.94
N PHE A 52 4.72 4.27 3.58
CA PHE A 52 5.58 3.13 3.95
C PHE A 52 5.18 1.83 3.24
N GLY A 53 4.16 1.89 2.40
CA GLY A 53 3.66 0.79 1.60
C GLY A 53 4.23 0.82 0.19
N LYS A 54 4.51 -0.36 -0.35
CA LYS A 54 4.71 -0.63 -1.77
C LYS A 54 3.45 -1.28 -2.32
N ILE A 55 3.00 -0.82 -3.49
CA ILE A 55 1.83 -1.35 -4.16
C ILE A 55 2.20 -2.68 -4.83
N VAL A 56 1.42 -3.72 -4.55
CA VAL A 56 1.58 -5.04 -5.20
C VAL A 56 0.53 -5.28 -6.27
N CYS A 57 -0.65 -4.66 -6.13
CA CYS A 57 -1.73 -4.77 -7.10
C CYS A 57 -2.63 -3.53 -7.06
N ILE A 58 -3.07 -3.07 -8.23
CA ILE A 58 -4.16 -2.11 -8.38
C ILE A 58 -5.22 -2.73 -9.28
N SER A 59 -6.46 -2.78 -8.82
CA SER A 59 -7.60 -3.22 -9.62
C SER A 59 -8.57 -2.08 -9.85
N THR A 60 -9.01 -1.93 -11.10
CA THR A 60 -10.03 -0.98 -11.51
C THR A 60 -11.22 -1.73 -12.09
N ALA A 61 -12.42 -1.27 -11.78
CA ALA A 61 -13.64 -1.82 -12.35
C ALA A 61 -14.60 -0.71 -12.76
N VAL A 62 -15.16 -0.81 -13.96
CA VAL A 62 -16.12 0.13 -14.52
C VAL A 62 -17.27 -0.63 -15.18
N PHE A 63 -18.49 -0.12 -15.02
CA PHE A 63 -19.61 -0.59 -15.83
C PHE A 63 -19.56 0.12 -17.19
N ALA A 64 -19.68 -0.64 -18.27
CA ALA A 64 -19.68 -0.14 -19.64
C ALA A 64 -20.62 -0.98 -20.51
N GLU A 65 -21.24 -0.34 -21.51
CA GLU A 65 -21.97 -1.06 -22.54
C GLU A 65 -21.00 -1.81 -23.47
N ASP A 66 -21.38 -3.02 -23.87
CA ASP A 66 -20.74 -3.73 -24.97
C ASP A 66 -21.34 -3.32 -26.33
N GLU A 67 -20.91 -3.97 -27.42
CA GLU A 67 -21.40 -3.68 -28.77
C GLU A 67 -22.89 -4.00 -28.97
N GLU A 68 -23.47 -4.82 -28.08
CA GLU A 68 -24.87 -5.24 -28.11
C GLU A 68 -25.75 -4.43 -27.12
N HIS A 69 -25.21 -3.35 -26.53
CA HIS A 69 -25.86 -2.52 -25.51
C HIS A 69 -26.18 -3.24 -24.19
N ASN A 70 -25.47 -4.33 -23.88
CA ASN A 70 -25.58 -4.94 -22.56
C ASN A 70 -24.68 -4.22 -21.56
N LEU A 71 -25.19 -3.96 -20.36
CA LEU A 71 -24.37 -3.42 -19.27
C LEU A 71 -23.42 -4.49 -18.74
N THR A 72 -22.12 -4.30 -18.93
CA THR A 72 -21.06 -5.23 -18.49
C THR A 72 -20.15 -4.59 -17.45
N LEU A 73 -19.60 -5.40 -16.54
CA LEU A 73 -18.54 -4.97 -15.61
C LEU A 73 -17.18 -5.30 -16.23
N ARG A 74 -16.41 -4.28 -16.60
CA ARG A 74 -15.04 -4.44 -17.09
C ARG A 74 -14.06 -4.24 -15.93
N ILE A 75 -13.22 -5.23 -15.69
CA ILE A 75 -12.20 -5.22 -14.64
C ILE A 75 -10.82 -5.27 -15.28
N LYS A 76 -9.89 -4.45 -14.79
CA LYS A 76 -8.48 -4.53 -15.15
C LYS A 76 -7.63 -4.43 -13.88
N SER A 77 -6.73 -5.40 -13.73
CA SER A 77 -5.75 -5.45 -12.65
C SER A 77 -4.35 -5.22 -13.19
N PHE A 78 -3.55 -4.51 -12.41
CA PHE A 78 -2.16 -4.15 -12.67
C PHE A 78 -1.33 -4.68 -11.51
N SER A 79 -0.30 -5.48 -11.80
CA SER A 79 0.60 -6.03 -10.80
C SER A 79 1.98 -6.30 -11.41
N GLY A 80 3.03 -6.20 -10.59
CA GLY A 80 4.41 -6.37 -11.02
C GLY A 80 5.39 -6.27 -9.86
N ASN A 81 6.62 -6.73 -10.08
CA ASN A 81 7.68 -6.66 -9.07
C ASN A 81 8.30 -5.27 -8.98
N ASP A 82 8.38 -4.56 -10.11
CA ASP A 82 8.77 -3.16 -10.19
C ASP A 82 7.54 -2.38 -10.67
N GLU A 83 7.13 -1.38 -9.89
CA GLU A 83 5.96 -0.56 -10.21
C GLU A 83 6.17 0.25 -11.49
N ALA A 84 7.42 0.57 -11.84
CA ALA A 84 7.75 1.33 -13.05
C ALA A 84 7.53 0.52 -14.35
N ASP A 85 7.47 -0.81 -14.25
CA ASP A 85 7.36 -1.73 -15.40
C ASP A 85 5.90 -2.11 -15.75
N VAL A 86 4.91 -1.62 -14.98
CA VAL A 86 3.48 -1.98 -15.07
C VAL A 86 2.66 -0.92 -15.80
#